data_AF-A0A917DZM6-F1
#
_entry.id   AF-A0A917DZM6-F1
#
_cell.length_a   1.000
_cell.length_b   1.000
_cell.length_c   1.000
_cell.angle_alpha   90.00
_cell.angle_beta   90.00
_cell.angle_gamma   90.00
#
_symmetry.space_group_name_H-M   'P 1'
#
loop_
_entity.id
_entity.type
_entity.pdbx_description
1 polymer ?
#
loop_
_entity_poly.entity_id
_entity_poly.type
_entity_poly.pdbx_seq_one_letter_code
_entity_poly.pdbx_strand_id
1 'polypeptide(L)'
;MNPKVDEFLEKSAKWQEELKRLRNIVLACGLTEELKWGQPCYTFNNTNVILLGGFKDYCFISFLKGVLLHDSENILQKPGENTQSGRIISFTEIQKINDLTPTLKAYIYEAIEVEKAGLKVVSVSKAELVFPDELLQKFKSDSAFKVAFEALTPGRQRAYNIYFTGAKSSKARASRIESYTERIMNGKGFNDCICGLSKRLPNCDGSHKYIT
;
A
#
# COMPACT_ATOMS: atom_id res chain seq x y z
N MET A 1 23.48 -7.31 11.80
CA MET A 1 23.12 -6.69 10.51
C MET A 1 22.69 -7.78 9.54
N ASN A 2 21.72 -7.52 8.66
CA ASN A 2 21.13 -8.52 7.77
C ASN A 2 21.76 -8.48 6.36
N PRO A 3 22.40 -9.57 5.89
CA PRO A 3 23.05 -9.61 4.56
C PRO A 3 22.13 -9.29 3.39
N LYS A 4 20.84 -9.63 3.49
CA LYS A 4 19.87 -9.33 2.43
C LYS A 4 19.56 -7.83 2.32
N VAL A 5 19.63 -7.13 3.44
CA VAL A 5 19.47 -5.67 3.46
C VAL A 5 20.77 -4.98 3.03
N ASP A 6 21.92 -5.54 3.38
CA ASP A 6 23.22 -5.08 2.87
C ASP A 6 23.22 -5.08 1.33
N GLU A 7 22.85 -6.22 0.72
CA GLU A 7 22.76 -6.38 -0.73
C GLU A 7 21.76 -5.38 -1.37
N PHE A 8 20.60 -5.15 -0.73
CA PHE A 8 19.62 -4.17 -1.21
C PHE A 8 20.21 -2.75 -1.25
N LEU A 9 20.92 -2.34 -0.18
CA LEU A 9 21.52 -1.02 -0.08
C LEU A 9 22.69 -0.86 -1.04
N GLU A 10 23.50 -1.89 -1.24
CA GLU A 10 24.60 -1.90 -2.20
C GLU A 10 24.13 -1.76 -3.64
N LYS A 11 23.03 -2.42 -4.00
CA LYS A 11 22.44 -2.38 -5.35
C LYS A 11 21.56 -1.15 -5.60
N SER A 12 21.31 -0.32 -4.59
CA SER A 12 20.46 0.85 -4.70
C SER A 12 21.17 1.96 -5.50
N ALA A 13 20.70 2.23 -6.72
CA ALA A 13 21.29 3.26 -7.59
C ALA A 13 21.09 4.70 -7.09
N LYS A 14 20.14 4.93 -6.18
CA LYS A 14 19.87 6.23 -5.53
C LYS A 14 19.64 6.03 -4.04
N TRP A 15 19.84 7.11 -3.28
CA TRP A 15 19.52 7.23 -1.85
C TRP A 15 20.30 6.29 -0.92
N GLN A 16 21.43 5.75 -1.38
CA GLN A 16 22.17 4.74 -0.65
C GLN A 16 22.62 5.24 0.73
N GLU A 17 23.17 6.46 0.79
CA GLU A 17 23.67 7.06 2.04
C GLU A 17 22.52 7.46 2.97
N GLU A 18 21.42 7.98 2.43
CA GLU A 18 20.20 8.29 3.17
C GLU A 18 19.59 7.03 3.79
N LEU A 19 19.48 5.95 3.02
CA LEU A 19 18.91 4.70 3.49
C LEU A 19 19.81 4.01 4.53
N LYS A 20 21.15 4.05 4.36
CA LYS A 20 22.10 3.62 5.39
C LYS A 20 21.95 4.44 6.67
N ARG A 21 21.77 5.76 6.55
CA ARG A 21 21.55 6.64 7.70
C ARG A 21 20.25 6.30 8.44
N LEU A 22 19.15 6.15 7.72
CA LEU A 22 17.86 5.74 8.29
C LEU A 22 17.97 4.35 8.95
N ARG A 23 18.60 3.38 8.30
CA ARG A 23 18.86 2.05 8.86
C ARG A 23 19.58 2.13 10.21
N ASN A 24 20.64 2.94 10.31
CA ASN A 24 21.38 3.11 11.55
C ASN A 24 20.51 3.71 12.67
N ILE A 25 19.64 4.68 12.35
CA ILE A 25 18.70 5.26 13.32
C ILE A 25 17.71 4.19 13.81
N VAL A 26 17.13 3.42 12.88
CA VAL A 26 16.13 2.39 13.18
C VAL A 26 16.72 1.26 14.02
N LEU A 27 17.90 0.76 13.66
CA LEU A 27 18.62 -0.26 14.43
C LEU A 27 18.99 0.21 15.83
N ALA A 28 19.40 1.48 15.97
CA ALA A 28 19.71 2.07 17.28
C ALA A 28 18.48 2.18 18.21
N CYS A 29 17.26 2.05 17.67
CA CYS A 29 16.01 2.00 18.45
C CYS A 29 15.61 0.56 18.85
N GLY A 30 16.44 -0.44 18.56
CA GLY A 30 16.23 -1.83 18.99
C GLY A 30 15.31 -2.65 18.10
N LEU A 31 14.99 -2.19 16.89
CA LEU A 31 14.22 -2.98 15.92
C LEU A 31 15.11 -4.02 15.21
N THR A 32 14.52 -5.17 14.91
CA THR A 32 15.18 -6.26 14.18
C THR A 32 14.98 -6.08 12.68
N GLU A 33 16.03 -6.30 11.90
CA GLU A 33 16.02 -6.06 10.46
C GLU A 33 15.77 -7.32 9.63
N GLU A 34 14.85 -7.20 8.67
CA GLU A 34 14.43 -8.22 7.71
C GLU A 34 14.31 -7.63 6.29
N LEU A 35 14.24 -8.48 5.26
CA LEU A 35 13.89 -8.06 3.90
C LEU A 35 12.53 -8.65 3.53
N LYS A 36 11.51 -7.80 3.36
CA LYS A 36 10.13 -8.19 3.00
C LYS A 36 9.64 -7.37 1.82
N TRP A 37 8.95 -8.02 0.90
CA TRP A 37 8.41 -7.37 -0.31
C TRP A 37 9.47 -6.59 -1.12
N GLY A 38 10.73 -7.05 -1.08
CA GLY A 38 11.86 -6.39 -1.74
C GLY A 38 12.34 -5.11 -1.05
N GLN A 39 11.92 -4.84 0.19
CA GLN A 39 12.30 -3.65 0.94
C GLN A 39 12.84 -4.00 2.34
N PRO A 40 13.80 -3.22 2.89
CA PRO A 40 14.18 -3.31 4.29
C PRO A 40 12.98 -3.09 5.20
N CYS A 41 12.72 -4.07 6.06
CA CYS A 41 11.60 -4.09 6.99
C CYS A 41 12.13 -4.30 8.40
N TYR A 42 11.64 -3.52 9.35
CA TYR A 42 12.11 -3.56 10.73
C TYR A 42 10.98 -3.95 11.66
N THR A 43 11.25 -4.93 12.51
CA THR A 43 10.26 -5.62 13.32
C THR A 43 10.52 -5.45 14.81
N PHE A 44 9.44 -5.40 15.59
CA PHE A 44 9.45 -5.53 17.04
C PHE A 44 8.67 -6.80 17.39
N ASN A 45 9.30 -7.76 18.08
CA ASN A 45 8.69 -9.06 18.41
C ASN A 45 7.99 -9.72 17.20
N ASN A 46 8.69 -9.80 16.07
CA ASN A 46 8.21 -10.34 14.77
C ASN A 46 7.05 -9.58 14.11
N THR A 47 6.60 -8.46 14.69
CA THR A 47 5.60 -7.59 14.08
C THR A 47 6.28 -6.49 13.29
N ASN A 48 5.84 -6.26 12.06
CA ASN A 48 6.42 -5.22 11.21
C ASN A 48 6.05 -3.83 11.74
N VAL A 49 7.05 -2.96 11.92
CA VAL A 49 6.88 -1.60 12.45
C VAL A 49 7.24 -0.57 11.39
N ILE A 50 8.43 -0.72 10.79
CA ILE A 50 9.00 0.24 9.83
C ILE A 50 9.33 -0.43 8.50
N LEU A 51 9.16 0.31 7.41
CA LEU A 51 9.79 0.02 6.11
C LEU A 51 10.68 1.19 5.70
N LEU A 52 11.81 0.89 5.06
CA LEU A 52 12.64 1.86 4.36
C LEU A 52 12.59 1.60 2.86
N GLY A 53 12.66 2.65 2.06
CA GLY A 53 12.66 2.51 0.61
C GLY A 53 12.91 3.81 -0.12
N GLY A 54 12.99 3.71 -1.45
CA GLY A 54 13.23 4.84 -2.33
C GLY A 54 12.35 4.80 -3.57
N PHE A 55 11.85 5.97 -3.95
CA PHE A 55 11.31 6.25 -5.27
C PHE A 55 12.34 7.04 -6.10
N LYS A 56 11.99 7.38 -7.34
CA LYS A 56 12.87 8.13 -8.24
C LYS A 56 13.34 9.46 -7.64
N ASP A 57 12.47 10.13 -6.89
CA ASP A 57 12.62 11.53 -6.48
C ASP A 57 12.81 11.72 -4.97
N TYR A 58 12.61 10.68 -4.15
CA TYR A 58 12.85 10.73 -2.70
C TYR A 58 13.04 9.33 -2.11
N CYS A 59 13.67 9.26 -0.93
CA CYS A 59 13.61 8.10 -0.05
C CYS A 59 12.68 8.34 1.13
N PHE A 60 12.28 7.28 1.83
CA PHE A 60 11.31 7.40 2.90
C PHE A 60 11.57 6.43 4.05
N ILE A 61 11.10 6.83 5.22
CA ILE A 61 10.77 5.96 6.34
C ILE A 61 9.25 5.85 6.43
N SER A 62 8.75 4.62 6.53
CA SER A 62 7.31 4.33 6.60
C SER A 62 6.97 3.67 7.93
N PHE A 63 6.02 4.26 8.65
CA PHE A 63 5.43 3.73 9.89
C PHE A 63 4.14 2.98 9.53
N LEU A 64 4.13 1.65 9.71
CA LEU A 64 3.02 0.82 9.22
C LEU A 64 1.69 1.12 9.91
N LYS A 65 1.72 1.46 11.21
CA LYS A 65 0.59 2.00 11.97
C LYS A 65 0.72 3.50 12.25
N GLY A 66 1.33 4.24 11.33
CA GLY A 66 1.63 5.66 11.49
C GLY A 66 0.42 6.55 11.83
N VAL A 67 -0.80 6.15 11.48
CA VAL A 67 -2.04 6.86 11.87
C VAL A 67 -2.30 6.89 13.38
N LEU A 68 -1.68 5.99 14.14
CA LEU A 68 -1.81 5.92 15.59
C LEU A 68 -0.77 6.76 16.34
N LEU A 69 0.19 7.35 15.61
CA LEU A 69 1.20 8.24 16.19
C LEU A 69 0.60 9.63 16.41
N HIS A 70 1.07 10.32 17.43
CA HIS A 70 0.59 11.65 17.80
C HIS A 70 0.91 12.72 16.76
N ASP A 71 2.02 12.57 16.04
CA ASP A 71 2.53 13.51 15.03
C ASP A 71 2.68 14.96 15.51
N SER A 72 3.36 15.19 16.65
CA SER A 72 3.55 16.53 17.22
C SER A 72 4.18 17.53 16.24
N GLU A 73 5.03 17.06 15.34
CA GLU A 73 5.74 17.89 14.36
C GLU A 73 4.98 18.08 13.05
N ASN A 74 3.82 17.44 12.87
CA ASN A 74 3.02 17.50 11.64
C ASN A 74 3.81 17.12 10.37
N ILE A 75 4.69 16.12 10.46
CA ILE A 75 5.56 15.68 9.36
C ILE A 75 5.13 14.34 8.76
N LEU A 76 4.14 13.66 9.34
CA LEU A 76 3.65 12.38 8.84
C LEU A 76 2.66 12.58 7.69
N GLN A 77 2.97 11.97 6.55
CA GLN A 77 2.15 12.07 5.35
C GLN A 77 1.58 10.72 4.95
N LYS A 78 0.40 10.70 4.32
CA LYS A 78 -0.09 9.48 3.68
C LYS A 78 0.78 9.18 2.45
N PRO A 79 1.28 7.93 2.28
CA PRO A 79 1.96 7.56 1.03
C PRO A 79 1.06 7.59 -0.21
N GLY A 80 -0.27 7.59 -0.01
CA GLY A 80 -1.26 7.76 -1.07
C GLY A 80 -2.64 8.02 -0.48
N GLU A 81 -3.54 8.62 -1.26
CA GLU A 81 -4.86 9.09 -0.82
C GLU A 81 -5.68 8.00 -0.10
N ASN A 82 -5.63 6.77 -0.62
CA ASN A 82 -6.37 5.63 -0.12
C ASN A 82 -5.72 4.93 1.08
N THR A 83 -4.50 5.31 1.48
CA THR A 83 -3.80 4.69 2.60
C THR A 83 -4.47 5.03 3.91
N GLN A 84 -4.90 4.00 4.63
CA GLN A 84 -5.59 4.12 5.92
C GLN A 84 -4.59 4.18 7.08
N SER A 85 -3.70 3.19 7.14
CA SER A 85 -2.83 2.93 8.29
C SER A 85 -1.48 3.64 8.21
N GLY A 86 -0.77 3.43 7.10
CA GLY A 86 0.62 3.86 6.96
C GLY A 86 0.79 5.38 6.94
N ARG A 87 1.89 5.85 7.50
CA ARG A 87 2.41 7.20 7.29
C ARG A 87 3.87 7.14 6.89
N ILE A 88 4.31 8.08 6.08
CA ILE A 88 5.71 8.20 5.65
C ILE A 88 6.26 9.57 6.01
N ILE A 89 7.58 9.63 6.11
CA ILE A 89 8.37 10.87 6.02
C ILE A 89 9.32 10.69 4.85
N SER A 90 9.31 11.67 3.94
CA SER A 90 10.12 11.64 2.71
C SER A 90 11.32 12.56 2.81
N PHE A 91 12.45 12.11 2.25
CA PHE A 91 13.72 12.82 2.25
C PHE A 91 14.33 12.85 0.85
N THR A 92 14.92 13.99 0.52
CA THR A 92 15.65 14.22 -0.73
C THR A 92 17.14 14.48 -0.48
N GLU A 93 17.57 14.51 0.78
CA GLU A 93 18.96 14.75 1.18
C GLU A 93 19.22 14.21 2.59
N ILE A 94 20.46 13.81 2.83
CA ILE A 94 20.90 13.24 4.12
C ILE A 94 20.88 14.25 5.27
N GLN A 95 21.11 15.55 5.00
CA GLN A 95 21.16 16.56 6.05
C GLN A 95 19.83 16.66 6.81
N LYS A 96 18.71 16.62 6.09
CA LYS A 96 17.37 16.63 6.69
C LYS A 96 17.11 15.40 7.59
N ILE A 97 17.70 14.25 7.27
CA ILE A 97 17.63 13.05 8.13
C ILE A 97 18.43 13.28 9.41
N ASN A 98 19.59 13.93 9.32
CA ASN A 98 20.41 14.26 10.48
C ASN A 98 19.70 15.25 11.40
N ASP A 99 19.14 16.32 10.84
CA ASP A 99 18.41 17.35 11.60
C ASP A 99 17.19 16.77 12.32
N LEU A 100 16.46 15.86 11.66
CA LEU A 100 15.28 15.20 12.23
C LEU A 100 15.60 13.94 13.04
N THR A 101 16.87 13.60 13.28
CA THR A 101 17.25 12.36 13.98
C THR A 101 16.56 12.21 15.36
N PRO A 102 16.50 13.24 16.23
CA PRO A 102 15.79 13.13 17.51
C PRO A 102 14.31 12.83 17.33
N THR A 103 13.63 13.54 16.43
CA THR A 103 12.22 13.35 16.10
C THR A 103 11.94 11.95 15.54
N LEU A 104 12.80 11.48 14.62
CA LEU A 104 12.70 10.14 14.06
C LEU A 104 12.78 9.06 15.14
N LYS A 105 13.71 9.19 16.09
CA LYS A 105 13.79 8.26 17.22
C LYS A 105 12.54 8.29 18.09
N ALA A 106 12.02 9.49 18.40
CA ALA A 106 10.79 9.63 19.18
C ALA A 106 9.62 8.89 18.50
N TYR A 107 9.42 9.08 17.19
CA TYR A 107 8.36 8.41 16.44
C TYR A 107 8.59 6.89 16.34
N ILE A 108 9.84 6.42 16.22
CA ILE A 108 10.14 4.99 16.22
C ILE A 108 9.82 4.35 17.58
N TYR A 109 10.16 5.01 18.69
CA TYR A 109 9.81 4.52 20.03
C TYR A 109 8.30 4.54 20.26
N GLU A 110 7.61 5.60 19.84
CA GLU A 110 6.14 5.64 19.89
C GLU A 110 5.52 4.50 19.08
N ALA A 111 6.03 4.21 17.88
CA ALA A 111 5.57 3.09 17.06
C ALA A 111 5.82 1.72 17.74
N ILE A 112 6.90 1.58 18.51
CA ILE A 112 7.15 0.39 19.34
C ILE A 112 6.13 0.31 20.49
N GLU A 113 5.83 1.41 21.16
CA GLU A 113 4.82 1.44 22.23
C GLU A 113 3.42 1.12 21.71
N VAL A 114 3.07 1.57 20.50
CA VAL A 114 1.85 1.18 19.79
C VAL A 114 1.75 -0.35 19.63
N GLU A 115 2.85 -1.02 19.30
CA GLU A 115 2.88 -2.50 19.21
C GLU A 115 2.84 -3.17 20.58
N LYS A 116 3.57 -2.65 21.58
CA LYS A 116 3.52 -3.17 22.96
C LYS A 116 2.13 -3.08 23.57
N ALA A 117 1.43 -1.96 23.34
CA ALA A 117 0.07 -1.74 23.78
C ALA A 117 -0.98 -2.55 22.99
N GLY A 118 -0.57 -3.25 21.92
CA GLY A 118 -1.46 -4.07 21.11
C GLY A 118 -2.48 -3.28 20.29
N LEU A 119 -2.27 -1.96 20.12
CA LEU A 119 -3.23 -1.09 19.44
C LEU A 119 -3.44 -1.54 17.99
N LYS A 120 -4.70 -1.51 17.57
CA LYS A 120 -5.12 -1.88 16.22
C LYS A 120 -5.64 -0.65 15.50
N VAL A 121 -5.25 -0.52 14.24
CA VAL A 121 -5.86 0.48 13.37
C VAL A 121 -7.29 0.05 13.11
N VAL A 122 -8.23 0.82 13.66
CA VAL A 122 -9.63 0.69 13.30
C VAL A 122 -9.73 1.10 11.84
N SER A 123 -10.03 0.14 10.96
CA SER A 123 -10.35 0.48 9.59
C SER A 123 -11.52 1.45 9.63
N VAL A 124 -11.39 2.63 9.01
CA VAL A 124 -12.54 3.52 8.84
C VAL A 124 -13.61 2.68 8.17
N SER A 125 -14.65 2.37 8.96
CA SER A 125 -15.73 1.48 8.59
C SER A 125 -16.29 1.95 7.26
N LYS A 126 -16.52 1.00 6.34
CA LYS A 126 -17.29 1.11 5.09
C LYS A 126 -17.89 2.51 4.87
N ALA A 127 -17.10 3.50 4.44
CA ALA A 127 -17.70 4.68 3.83
C ALA A 127 -18.60 4.12 2.73
N GLU A 128 -19.88 4.47 2.79
CA GLU A 128 -20.89 3.99 1.86
C GLU A 128 -20.34 4.26 0.46
N LEU A 129 -20.16 3.20 -0.34
CA LEU A 129 -19.52 3.34 -1.63
C LEU A 129 -20.43 4.19 -2.51
N VAL A 130 -20.08 5.46 -2.68
CA VAL A 130 -20.77 6.32 -3.64
C VAL A 130 -20.38 5.85 -5.03
N PHE A 131 -21.34 5.28 -5.75
CA PHE A 131 -21.17 4.81 -7.11
C PHE A 131 -21.34 5.95 -8.11
N PRO A 132 -20.57 5.99 -9.20
CA PRO A 132 -20.75 6.99 -10.25
C PRO A 132 -22.10 6.77 -10.97
N ASP A 133 -22.70 7.85 -11.48
CA ASP A 133 -24.00 7.82 -12.17
C ASP A 133 -24.02 6.80 -13.31
N GLU A 134 -22.91 6.64 -14.03
CA GLU A 134 -22.81 5.69 -15.15
C GLU A 134 -22.94 4.23 -14.67
N LEU A 135 -22.45 3.92 -13.46
CA LEU A 135 -22.60 2.59 -12.88
C LEU A 135 -24.04 2.36 -12.41
N LEU A 136 -24.65 3.36 -11.78
CA LEU A 136 -26.06 3.32 -11.39
C LEU A 136 -26.98 3.19 -12.61
N GLN A 137 -26.64 3.83 -13.73
CA GLN A 137 -27.36 3.67 -15.00
C GLN A 137 -27.22 2.24 -15.54
N LYS A 138 -26.02 1.65 -15.51
CA LYS A 138 -25.83 0.24 -15.89
C LYS A 138 -26.64 -0.71 -15.01
N PHE A 139 -26.73 -0.46 -13.70
CA PHE A 139 -27.57 -1.26 -12.80
C PHE A 139 -29.07 -1.16 -13.13
N LYS A 140 -29.52 -0.01 -13.65
CA LYS A 140 -30.90 0.18 -14.08
C LYS A 140 -31.19 -0.49 -15.41
N SER A 141 -30.24 -0.46 -16.36
CA SER A 141 -30.43 -1.03 -17.69
C SER A 141 -30.14 -2.53 -17.76
N ASP A 142 -29.34 -3.07 -16.84
CA ASP A 142 -28.92 -4.47 -16.82
C ASP A 142 -28.98 -5.03 -15.38
N SER A 143 -30.10 -5.69 -15.08
CA SER A 143 -30.36 -6.29 -13.77
C SER A 143 -29.43 -7.47 -13.47
N ALA A 144 -29.03 -8.23 -14.49
CA ALA A 144 -28.10 -9.35 -14.33
C ALA A 144 -26.70 -8.84 -13.95
N PHE A 145 -26.25 -7.75 -14.58
CA PHE A 145 -25.01 -7.08 -14.21
C PHE A 145 -25.04 -6.53 -12.78
N LYS A 146 -26.15 -5.94 -12.36
CA LYS A 146 -26.32 -5.47 -10.97
C LYS A 146 -26.12 -6.62 -9.97
N VAL A 147 -26.82 -7.74 -10.18
CA VAL A 147 -26.71 -8.93 -9.32
C VAL A 147 -25.28 -9.45 -9.29
N ALA A 148 -24.62 -9.55 -10.44
CA ALA A 148 -23.23 -10.01 -10.52
C ALA A 148 -22.26 -9.07 -9.78
N PHE A 149 -22.44 -7.75 -9.90
CA PHE A 149 -21.62 -6.77 -9.20
C PHE A 149 -21.82 -6.82 -7.68
N GLU A 150 -23.08 -6.89 -7.23
CA GLU A 150 -23.42 -6.96 -5.80
C GLU A 150 -22.96 -8.27 -5.14
N ALA A 151 -22.85 -9.36 -5.92
CA ALA A 151 -22.29 -10.63 -5.46
C ALA A 151 -20.77 -10.61 -5.25
N LEU A 152 -20.05 -9.61 -5.77
CA LEU A 152 -18.62 -9.44 -5.50
C LEU A 152 -18.37 -9.10 -4.03
N THR A 153 -17.21 -9.50 -3.49
CA THR A 153 -16.84 -9.10 -2.13
C THR A 153 -16.72 -7.57 -2.02
N PRO A 154 -16.97 -6.96 -0.84
CA PRO A 154 -16.90 -5.50 -0.68
C PRO A 154 -15.57 -4.89 -1.13
N GLY A 155 -14.46 -5.63 -0.97
CA GLY A 155 -13.14 -5.21 -1.46
C GLY A 155 -13.05 -5.15 -2.99
N ARG A 156 -13.67 -6.12 -3.69
CA ARG A 156 -13.75 -6.14 -5.16
C ARG A 156 -14.65 -5.02 -5.69
N GLN A 157 -15.82 -4.82 -5.09
CA GLN A 157 -16.71 -3.71 -5.44
C GLN A 157 -16.01 -2.37 -5.29
N ARG A 158 -15.27 -2.17 -4.18
CA ARG A 158 -14.48 -0.95 -3.95
C ARG A 158 -13.38 -0.76 -4.98
N ALA A 159 -12.64 -1.82 -5.33
CA ALA A 159 -11.58 -1.74 -6.34
C ALA A 159 -12.13 -1.31 -7.72
N TYR A 160 -13.27 -1.87 -8.13
CA TYR A 160 -13.97 -1.42 -9.33
C TYR A 160 -14.43 0.03 -9.22
N ASN A 161 -15.04 0.43 -8.10
CA ASN A 161 -15.50 1.80 -7.92
C ASN A 161 -14.35 2.81 -8.02
N ILE A 162 -13.21 2.55 -7.37
CA ILE A 162 -12.00 3.40 -7.47
C ILE A 162 -11.52 3.50 -8.92
N TYR A 163 -11.48 2.38 -9.64
CA TYR A 163 -11.07 2.38 -11.04
C TYR A 163 -12.03 3.17 -11.93
N PHE A 164 -13.34 3.02 -11.73
CA PHE A 164 -14.35 3.76 -12.50
C PHE A 164 -14.29 5.26 -12.19
N THR A 165 -14.33 5.65 -10.92
CA THR A 165 -14.33 7.07 -10.52
C THR A 165 -13.01 7.79 -10.79
N GLY A 166 -11.90 7.06 -10.93
CA GLY A 166 -10.62 7.63 -11.37
C GLY A 166 -10.62 8.23 -12.79
N ALA A 167 -11.67 8.02 -13.60
CA ALA A 167 -11.83 8.68 -14.88
C ALA A 167 -12.58 10.02 -14.73
N LYS A 168 -11.96 11.09 -15.27
CA LYS A 168 -12.47 12.46 -15.15
C LYS A 168 -13.75 12.70 -15.96
N SER A 169 -13.89 12.08 -17.14
CA SER A 169 -15.05 12.28 -18.02
C SER A 169 -16.09 11.15 -17.91
N SER A 170 -17.36 11.52 -18.05
CA SER A 170 -18.48 10.56 -18.03
C SER A 170 -18.33 9.46 -19.08
N LYS A 171 -17.96 9.82 -20.32
CA LYS A 171 -17.71 8.87 -21.40
C LYS A 171 -16.63 7.84 -21.04
N ALA A 172 -15.55 8.26 -20.37
CA ALA A 172 -14.49 7.36 -19.95
C ALA A 172 -14.94 6.44 -18.80
N ARG A 173 -15.80 6.91 -17.88
CA ARG A 173 -16.40 6.07 -16.85
C ARG A 173 -17.30 4.99 -17.45
N ALA A 174 -18.21 5.36 -18.34
CA ALA A 174 -19.06 4.40 -19.05
C ALA A 174 -18.25 3.36 -19.83
N SER A 175 -17.22 3.82 -20.56
CA SER A 175 -16.33 2.91 -21.31
C SER A 175 -15.57 1.94 -20.40
N ARG A 176 -15.09 2.39 -19.23
CA ARG A 176 -14.45 1.51 -18.24
C ARG A 176 -15.43 0.48 -17.68
N ILE A 177 -16.67 0.86 -17.39
CA ILE A 177 -17.68 -0.07 -16.89
C ILE A 177 -17.95 -1.16 -17.95
N GLU A 178 -18.17 -0.75 -19.20
CA GLU A 178 -18.46 -1.68 -20.28
C GLU A 178 -17.32 -2.68 -20.50
N SER A 179 -16.08 -2.18 -20.54
CA SER A 179 -14.87 -3.00 -20.75
C SER A 179 -14.66 -4.08 -19.67
N TYR A 180 -15.29 -3.94 -18.50
CA TYR A 180 -15.16 -4.89 -17.39
C TYR A 180 -16.45 -5.68 -17.11
N THR A 181 -17.47 -5.52 -17.95
CA THR A 181 -18.78 -6.20 -17.79
C THR A 181 -18.61 -7.71 -17.74
N GLU A 182 -18.01 -8.32 -18.76
CA GLU A 182 -17.79 -9.77 -18.81
C GLU A 182 -17.03 -10.30 -17.59
N ARG A 183 -16.03 -9.53 -17.12
CA ARG A 183 -15.22 -9.92 -15.96
C ARG A 183 -16.03 -9.93 -14.66
N ILE A 184 -16.88 -8.91 -14.47
CA ILE A 184 -17.78 -8.82 -13.32
C ILE A 184 -18.82 -9.93 -13.37
N MET A 185 -19.39 -10.21 -14.56
CA MET A 185 -20.33 -11.31 -14.77
C MET A 185 -19.72 -12.67 -14.41
N ASN A 186 -18.41 -12.85 -14.63
CA ASN A 186 -17.66 -14.04 -14.23
C ASN A 186 -17.23 -14.06 -12.75
N GLY A 187 -17.72 -13.11 -11.92
CA GLY A 187 -17.40 -13.03 -10.49
C GLY A 187 -15.95 -12.68 -10.17
N LYS A 188 -15.20 -12.16 -11.16
CA LYS A 188 -13.78 -11.81 -10.99
C LYS A 188 -13.63 -10.40 -10.46
N GLY A 189 -12.69 -10.21 -9.54
CA GLY A 189 -12.25 -8.90 -9.08
C GLY A 189 -11.37 -8.19 -10.11
N PHE A 190 -11.23 -6.87 -9.97
CA PHE A 190 -10.38 -6.02 -10.82
C PHE A 190 -8.91 -6.48 -10.93
N ASN A 191 -8.38 -7.13 -9.88
CA ASN A 191 -6.99 -7.62 -9.83
C ASN A 191 -6.84 -9.14 -10.07
N ASP A 192 -7.94 -9.88 -10.27
CA ASP A 192 -7.89 -11.35 -10.39
C ASP A 192 -7.29 -11.81 -11.74
N CYS A 193 -6.58 -12.93 -11.79
CA CYS A 193 -6.14 -13.50 -13.07
C CYS A 193 -7.35 -13.90 -13.92
N ILE A 194 -7.32 -13.47 -15.17
CA ILE A 194 -8.21 -13.94 -16.24
C ILE A 194 -7.50 -14.89 -17.20
N CYS A 195 -6.23 -15.19 -16.95
CA CYS A 195 -5.39 -16.02 -17.79
C CYS A 195 -5.83 -17.49 -17.88
N GLY A 196 -6.66 -17.98 -16.95
CA GLY A 196 -7.05 -19.39 -16.85
C GLY A 196 -5.94 -20.37 -16.42
N LEU A 197 -4.68 -19.91 -16.39
CA LEU A 197 -3.50 -20.76 -16.26
C LEU A 197 -2.78 -20.62 -14.92
N SER A 198 -3.26 -19.75 -14.03
CA SER A 198 -2.57 -19.52 -12.76
C SER A 198 -2.86 -20.60 -11.73
N LYS A 199 -1.81 -21.06 -11.05
CA LYS A 199 -1.89 -21.98 -9.92
C LYS A 199 -2.04 -21.26 -8.58
N ARG A 200 -1.95 -19.92 -8.56
CA ARG A 200 -2.09 -19.07 -7.35
C ARG A 200 -3.27 -18.11 -7.45
N LEU A 201 -4.46 -18.66 -7.70
CA LEU A 201 -5.70 -17.90 -7.66
C LEU A 201 -5.88 -17.20 -6.30
N PRO A 202 -6.44 -15.98 -6.26
CA PRO A 202 -7.01 -15.25 -7.40
C PRO A 202 -5.97 -14.52 -8.26
N ASN A 203 -4.69 -14.44 -7.86
CA ASN A 203 -3.67 -13.66 -8.56
C ASN A 203 -3.05 -14.42 -9.73
N CYS A 204 -2.34 -13.71 -10.60
CA CYS A 204 -1.51 -14.32 -11.63
C CYS A 204 -0.13 -14.68 -11.06
N ASP A 205 0.35 -15.90 -11.31
CA ASP A 205 1.71 -16.36 -10.99
C ASP A 205 2.65 -16.36 -12.20
N GLY A 206 2.17 -15.89 -13.36
CA GLY A 206 2.96 -15.85 -14.59
C GLY A 206 3.09 -17.19 -15.33
N SER A 207 2.37 -18.24 -14.90
CA SER A 207 2.45 -19.58 -15.52
C SER A 207 2.22 -19.59 -17.03
N HIS A 208 1.41 -18.65 -17.55
CA HIS A 208 1.14 -18.51 -18.99
C HIS A 208 2.38 -18.14 -19.83
N LYS A 209 3.45 -17.59 -19.21
CA LYS A 209 4.69 -17.24 -19.92
C LYS A 209 5.54 -18.44 -20.31
N TYR A 210 5.21 -19.63 -19.81
CA TYR A 210 5.99 -20.85 -19.99
C TYR A 210 5.27 -21.90 -20.86
N ILE A 211 4.17 -21.52 -21.54
CA ILE A 211 3.35 -22.39 -22.39
C ILE A 211 3.56 -22.09 -23.89
N THR A 212 4.69 -21.46 -24.24
CA THR A 212 5.17 -21.39 -25.64
C THR A 212 5.90 -22.66 -26.02
#